data_AF-A0A7Y5S7U3-F1
#
_entry.id   AF-A0A7Y5S7U3-F1
#
_cell.length_a   1.000
_cell.length_b   1.000
_cell.length_c   1.000
_cell.angle_alpha   90.00
_cell.angle_beta   90.00
_cell.angle_gamma   90.00
#
_symmetry.space_group_name_H-M   'P 1'
#
loop_
_entity.id
_entity.type
_entity.pdbx_description
1 polymer ?
#
loop_
_entity_poly.entity_id
_entity_poly.type
_entity_poly.pdbx_seq_one_letter_code
_entity_poly.pdbx_strand_id
1 'polypeptide(L)'
;MSVSSNSYGFGHRGFTLIEVLIAVLVLAIGLLGIGAVFPVVVRQQRQAQDTIQGITSRQGAEAYLLARVNKNGNALLKDVAIFVDNDTNAKPEEWHVPVPDPKSGVLTINGQPLPLSDRLTPPAFSEGVDPQFVWDFAARRTGPNQLELAVFVRRIDTGITLSQPRQRAYTLSHALAGTDVGASYARVPVGEDNSGRPTLNGTPQYSSLRVLDVEPLDQGVRLRFAKNTPAGLLAALRQPGQKLIDNTGEVYTVAKADDIDRSGVVLEQPVPPDVILRIERDGFQLSVLATPQIPAAAAVLKVSQ
;
A
#
# COMPACT_ATOMS: atom_id res chain seq x y z
N MET A 1 3.99 -66.01 57.08
CA MET A 1 4.70 -65.97 55.79
C MET A 1 5.20 -64.54 55.61
N SER A 2 6.53 -64.37 55.66
CA SER A 2 7.21 -63.07 55.67
C SER A 2 7.42 -62.58 54.23
N VAL A 3 6.91 -61.39 53.90
CA VAL A 3 7.13 -60.73 52.61
C VAL A 3 8.46 -60.00 52.68
N SER A 4 9.47 -60.52 51.97
CA SER A 4 10.79 -59.89 51.83
C SER A 4 10.71 -58.78 50.77
N SER A 5 10.68 -57.52 51.20
CA SER A 5 10.80 -56.35 50.33
C SER A 5 12.26 -56.15 49.91
N ASN A 6 12.60 -56.51 48.68
CA ASN A 6 13.87 -56.14 48.05
C ASN A 6 13.88 -54.63 47.74
N SER A 7 14.54 -53.87 48.59
CA SER A 7 14.95 -52.49 48.34
C SER A 7 16.10 -52.49 47.34
N TYR A 8 15.78 -52.41 46.05
CA TYR A 8 16.78 -52.13 45.01
C TYR A 8 17.30 -50.71 45.20
N GLY A 9 18.49 -50.60 45.81
CA GLY A 9 19.23 -49.35 45.89
C GLY A 9 19.62 -48.87 44.50
N PHE A 10 18.88 -47.92 43.94
CA PHE A 10 19.31 -47.15 42.78
C PHE A 10 20.51 -46.31 43.19
N GLY A 11 21.72 -46.82 42.96
CA GLY A 11 22.95 -46.07 43.13
C GLY A 11 22.87 -44.76 42.35
N HIS A 12 22.94 -43.64 43.06
CA HIS A 12 22.89 -42.31 42.47
C HIS A 12 24.18 -42.07 41.66
N ARG A 13 24.13 -42.33 40.35
CA ARG A 13 25.16 -41.91 39.41
C ARG A 13 25.01 -40.41 39.20
N GLY A 14 25.99 -39.63 39.65
CA GLY A 14 26.05 -38.19 39.36
C GLY A 14 26.29 -37.95 37.86
N PHE A 15 25.78 -36.83 37.34
CA PHE A 15 26.04 -36.39 35.97
C PHE A 15 27.52 -36.09 35.77
N THR A 16 28.05 -36.50 34.62
CA THR A 16 29.42 -36.19 34.23
C THR A 16 29.52 -34.74 33.73
N LEU A 17 30.70 -34.13 33.87
CA LEU A 17 30.96 -32.77 33.36
C LEU A 17 30.64 -32.64 31.87
N ILE A 18 30.92 -33.69 31.09
CA ILE A 18 30.68 -33.70 29.64
C ILE A 18 29.17 -33.72 29.31
N GLU A 19 28.36 -34.46 30.08
CA GLU A 19 26.90 -34.46 29.92
C GLU A 19 26.31 -33.07 30.19
N VAL A 20 26.76 -32.40 31.26
CA VAL A 20 26.31 -31.04 31.58
C VAL A 20 26.71 -30.05 30.49
N LEU A 21 27.94 -30.15 29.98
CA LEU A 21 28.43 -29.26 28.93
C LEU A 21 27.66 -29.46 27.61
N ILE A 22 27.39 -30.72 27.22
CA ILE A 22 26.56 -31.03 26.05
C ILE A 22 25.12 -30.53 26.25
N ALA A 23 24.54 -30.71 27.44
CA ALA A 23 23.19 -30.21 27.73
C ALA A 23 23.10 -28.69 27.60
N VAL A 24 24.08 -27.95 28.13
CA VAL A 24 24.16 -26.49 28.00
C VAL A 24 24.35 -26.07 26.54
N LEU A 25 25.20 -26.76 25.78
CA LEU A 25 25.42 -26.48 24.36
C LEU A 25 24.13 -26.67 23.55
N VAL A 26 23.44 -27.80 23.72
CA VAL A 26 22.18 -28.10 23.04
C VAL A 26 21.11 -27.08 23.41
N LEU A 27 21.00 -26.72 24.70
CA LEU A 27 20.08 -25.69 25.17
C LEU A 27 20.39 -24.32 24.52
N ALA A 28 21.67 -23.92 24.48
CA ALA A 28 22.08 -22.65 23.89
C ALA A 28 21.75 -22.59 22.39
N ILE A 29 22.01 -23.66 21.64
CA ILE A 29 21.66 -23.75 20.22
C ILE A 29 20.13 -23.70 20.03
N GLY A 30 19.37 -24.41 20.87
CA GLY A 30 17.90 -24.39 20.82
C GLY A 30 17.32 -23.00 21.07
N LEU A 31 17.82 -22.29 22.09
CA LEU A 31 17.39 -20.93 22.40
C LEU A 31 17.78 -19.93 21.29
N LEU A 32 18.96 -20.09 20.68
CA LEU A 32 19.38 -19.28 19.54
C LEU A 32 18.44 -19.50 18.34
N GLY A 33 18.09 -20.76 18.05
CA GLY A 33 17.15 -21.11 16.99
C GLY A 33 15.79 -20.46 17.16
N ILE A 34 15.23 -20.47 18.38
CA ILE A 34 13.95 -19.79 18.68
C ILE A 34 14.08 -18.27 18.51
N GLY A 35 15.18 -17.69 19.00
CA GLY A 35 15.46 -16.26 18.86
C GLY A 35 15.51 -15.78 17.39
N ALA A 36 15.99 -16.63 16.47
CA ALA A 36 16.07 -16.31 15.06
C ALA A 36 14.70 -16.30 14.34
N VAL A 37 13.70 -17.04 14.83
CA VAL A 37 12.38 -17.16 14.19
C VAL A 37 11.45 -15.99 14.55
N PHE A 38 11.58 -15.41 15.75
CA PHE A 38 10.67 -14.36 16.21
C PHE A 38 10.58 -13.13 15.30
N PRO A 39 11.68 -12.55 14.76
CA PRO A 39 11.58 -11.39 13.89
C PRO A 39 10.78 -11.66 12.62
N VAL A 40 10.89 -12.88 12.06
CA VAL A 40 10.15 -13.28 10.86
C VAL A 40 8.65 -13.37 11.16
N VAL A 41 8.29 -13.99 12.29
CA VAL A 41 6.88 -14.11 12.72
C VAL A 41 6.27 -12.73 12.97
N VAL A 42 6.98 -11.83 13.66
CA VAL A 42 6.49 -10.45 13.91
C VAL A 42 6.28 -9.70 12.61
N ARG A 43 7.19 -9.84 11.63
CA ARG A 43 7.02 -9.21 10.32
C ARG A 43 5.81 -9.78 9.57
N GLN A 44 5.64 -11.10 9.57
CA GLN A 44 4.50 -11.77 8.93
C GLN A 44 3.17 -11.37 9.58
N GLN A 45 3.10 -11.34 10.91
CA GLN A 45 1.91 -10.90 11.64
C GLN A 45 1.55 -9.45 11.34
N ARG A 46 2.55 -8.55 11.32
CA ARG A 46 2.33 -7.15 10.93
C ARG A 46 1.82 -7.03 9.51
N GLN A 47 2.41 -7.76 8.56
CA GLN A 47 1.96 -7.74 7.17
C GLN A 47 0.53 -8.29 7.03
N ALA A 48 0.19 -9.35 7.74
CA ALA A 48 -1.16 -9.90 7.76
C ALA A 48 -2.17 -8.91 8.36
N GLN A 49 -1.83 -8.25 9.48
CA GLN A 49 -2.66 -7.23 10.10
C GLN A 49 -2.86 -6.02 9.18
N ASP A 50 -1.78 -5.51 8.59
CA ASP A 50 -1.83 -4.39 7.64
C ASP A 50 -2.71 -4.74 6.43
N THR A 51 -2.66 -5.99 5.95
CA THR A 51 -3.52 -6.47 4.85
C THR A 51 -4.99 -6.49 5.26
N ILE A 52 -5.32 -7.05 6.43
CA ILE A 52 -6.70 -7.13 6.92
C ILE A 52 -7.27 -5.74 7.15
N GLN A 53 -6.53 -4.86 7.83
CA GLN A 53 -6.96 -3.49 8.07
C GLN A 53 -7.05 -2.71 6.75
N GLY A 54 -6.11 -2.89 5.83
CA GLY A 54 -6.13 -2.29 4.50
C GLY A 54 -7.39 -2.66 3.70
N ILE A 55 -7.84 -3.92 3.76
CA ILE A 55 -9.09 -4.37 3.12
C ILE A 55 -10.30 -3.67 3.75
N THR A 56 -10.38 -3.60 5.08
CA THR A 56 -11.48 -2.91 5.79
C THR A 56 -11.49 -1.42 5.46
N SER A 57 -10.32 -0.76 5.46
CA SER A 57 -10.18 0.64 5.07
C SER A 57 -10.60 0.88 3.61
N ARG A 58 -10.27 -0.04 2.70
CA ARG A 58 -10.69 0.03 1.30
C ARG A 58 -12.21 -0.04 1.17
N GLN A 59 -12.86 -0.97 1.87
CA GLN A 59 -14.32 -1.07 1.86
C GLN A 59 -14.97 0.22 2.40
N GLY A 60 -14.37 0.84 3.42
CA GLY A 60 -14.79 2.16 3.92
C GLY A 60 -14.64 3.27 2.88
N ALA A 61 -13.53 3.29 2.15
CA ALA A 61 -13.28 4.23 1.05
C ALA A 61 -14.30 4.05 -0.09
N GLU A 62 -14.57 2.80 -0.50
CA GLU A 62 -15.58 2.47 -1.51
C GLU A 62 -16.97 2.91 -1.08
N ALA A 63 -17.35 2.61 0.17
CA ALA A 63 -18.63 3.04 0.73
C ALA A 63 -18.75 4.57 0.77
N TYR A 64 -17.66 5.28 1.14
CA TYR A 64 -17.63 6.74 1.13
C TYR A 64 -17.81 7.30 -0.30
N LEU A 65 -17.07 6.77 -1.28
CA LEU A 65 -17.17 7.18 -2.67
C LEU A 65 -18.58 6.93 -3.23
N LEU A 66 -19.14 5.74 -3.03
CA LEU A 66 -20.50 5.39 -3.44
C LEU A 66 -21.57 6.24 -2.74
N ALA A 67 -21.41 6.52 -1.44
CA ALA A 67 -22.34 7.38 -0.71
C ALA A 67 -22.32 8.81 -1.25
N ARG A 68 -21.15 9.33 -1.60
CA ARG A 68 -21.00 10.68 -2.17
C ARG A 68 -21.53 10.76 -3.60
N VAL A 69 -21.42 9.67 -4.37
CA VAL A 69 -22.11 9.49 -5.66
C VAL A 69 -23.63 9.60 -5.50
N ASN A 70 -24.21 8.88 -4.53
CA ASN A 70 -25.66 8.80 -4.34
C ASN A 70 -26.27 10.07 -3.70
N LYS A 71 -25.62 10.64 -2.67
CA LYS A 71 -26.17 11.74 -1.86
C LYS A 71 -26.38 13.04 -2.64
N ASN A 72 -25.60 13.29 -3.68
CA ASN A 72 -25.66 14.52 -4.46
C ASN A 72 -26.37 14.34 -5.83
N GLY A 73 -27.21 13.31 -6.00
CA GLY A 73 -27.96 13.11 -7.25
C GLY A 73 -27.06 13.01 -8.49
N ASN A 74 -26.00 12.21 -8.42
CA ASN A 74 -24.94 12.05 -9.41
C ASN A 74 -23.93 13.20 -9.52
N ALA A 75 -23.89 14.20 -8.61
CA ALA A 75 -22.91 15.29 -8.73
C ALA A 75 -21.46 14.80 -8.68
N LEU A 76 -21.07 13.87 -7.79
CA LEU A 76 -19.69 13.35 -7.80
C LEU A 76 -19.41 12.54 -9.07
N LEU A 77 -20.35 11.76 -9.60
CA LEU A 77 -20.15 11.09 -10.89
C LEU A 77 -20.05 12.07 -12.03
N LYS A 78 -20.80 13.17 -11.99
CA LYS A 78 -20.67 14.27 -12.94
C LYS A 78 -19.33 14.98 -12.77
N ASP A 79 -18.88 15.23 -11.55
CA ASP A 79 -17.60 15.87 -11.26
C ASP A 79 -16.43 15.00 -11.69
N VAL A 80 -16.49 13.70 -11.42
CA VAL A 80 -15.50 12.71 -11.87
C VAL A 80 -15.58 12.50 -13.37
N ALA A 81 -16.79 12.39 -13.94
CA ALA A 81 -16.98 12.31 -15.39
C ALA A 81 -16.45 13.56 -16.09
N ILE A 82 -16.79 14.76 -15.62
CA ILE A 82 -16.29 16.04 -16.13
C ILE A 82 -14.77 16.11 -15.94
N PHE A 83 -14.23 15.65 -14.81
CA PHE A 83 -12.79 15.58 -14.59
C PHE A 83 -12.09 14.67 -15.62
N VAL A 84 -12.69 13.53 -15.95
CA VAL A 84 -12.22 12.62 -17.01
C VAL A 84 -12.42 13.23 -18.40
N ASP A 85 -13.56 13.86 -18.66
CA ASP A 85 -13.97 14.36 -19.98
C ASP A 85 -13.34 15.72 -20.34
N ASN A 86 -12.92 16.51 -19.35
CA ASN A 86 -12.25 17.80 -19.55
C ASN A 86 -10.85 17.65 -20.15
N ASP A 87 -10.30 16.44 -20.13
CA ASP A 87 -9.07 16.13 -20.85
C ASP A 87 -9.43 15.73 -22.29
N THR A 88 -9.47 16.72 -23.18
CA THR A 88 -9.82 16.52 -24.59
C THR A 88 -8.83 15.62 -25.35
N ASN A 89 -7.68 15.31 -24.76
CA ASN A 89 -6.68 14.42 -25.32
C ASN A 89 -6.71 13.01 -24.69
N ALA A 90 -7.55 12.81 -23.67
CA ALA A 90 -7.66 11.54 -22.97
C ALA A 90 -8.08 10.43 -23.91
N LYS A 91 -7.33 9.33 -23.91
CA LYS A 91 -7.78 8.13 -24.59
C LYS A 91 -8.91 7.50 -23.77
N PRO A 92 -9.92 6.88 -24.40
CA PRO A 92 -10.78 5.95 -23.70
C PRO A 92 -9.92 4.94 -22.93
N GLU A 93 -10.34 4.59 -21.70
CA GLU A 93 -9.64 3.65 -20.80
C GLU A 93 -8.43 4.21 -20.02
N GLU A 94 -8.01 5.46 -20.25
CA GLU A 94 -6.92 6.09 -19.50
C GLU A 94 -7.31 6.45 -18.06
N TRP A 95 -6.40 6.22 -17.11
CA TRP A 95 -6.60 6.58 -15.71
C TRP A 95 -6.34 8.06 -15.47
N HIS A 96 -7.34 8.76 -14.95
CA HIS A 96 -7.21 10.14 -14.50
C HIS A 96 -6.99 10.18 -12.99
N VAL A 97 -5.86 10.75 -12.58
CA VAL A 97 -5.47 10.88 -11.17
C VAL A 97 -5.78 12.30 -10.71
N PRO A 98 -6.66 12.52 -9.71
CA PRO A 98 -6.85 13.83 -9.10
C PRO A 98 -5.51 14.35 -8.56
N VAL A 99 -5.17 15.59 -8.90
CA VAL A 99 -3.90 16.19 -8.47
C VAL A 99 -4.02 16.66 -7.03
N PRO A 100 -3.26 16.10 -6.07
CA PRO A 100 -3.24 16.61 -4.71
C PRO A 100 -2.45 17.91 -4.63
N ASP A 101 -2.86 18.81 -3.73
CA ASP A 101 -1.97 19.86 -3.26
C ASP A 101 -0.75 19.22 -2.56
N PRO A 102 0.49 19.50 -3.00
CA PRO A 102 1.66 18.78 -2.52
C PRO A 102 1.94 18.99 -1.03
N LYS A 103 1.44 20.07 -0.41
CA LYS A 103 1.71 20.38 1.01
C LYS A 103 0.67 19.80 1.95
N SER A 104 -0.61 19.87 1.57
CA SER A 104 -1.74 19.46 2.40
C SER A 104 -2.29 18.08 2.03
N GLY A 105 -1.98 17.58 0.83
CA GLY A 105 -2.59 16.37 0.29
C GLY A 105 -4.07 16.52 -0.04
N VAL A 106 -4.64 17.74 -0.05
CA VAL A 106 -6.05 17.92 -0.44
C VAL A 106 -6.21 17.58 -1.92
N LEU A 107 -7.14 16.67 -2.24
CA LEU A 107 -7.48 16.35 -3.64
C LEU A 107 -8.52 17.35 -4.12
N THR A 108 -8.44 17.76 -5.39
CA THR A 108 -9.47 18.59 -6.02
C THR A 108 -10.12 17.82 -7.15
N ILE A 109 -11.45 17.72 -7.12
CA ILE A 109 -12.26 17.00 -8.12
C ILE A 109 -13.27 18.00 -8.66
N ASN A 110 -13.15 18.37 -9.94
CA ASN A 110 -13.99 19.40 -10.56
C ASN A 110 -14.08 20.71 -9.74
N GLY A 111 -12.95 21.16 -9.19
CA GLY A 111 -12.88 22.36 -8.33
C GLY A 111 -13.41 22.18 -6.91
N GLN A 112 -14.01 21.03 -6.58
CA GLN A 112 -14.44 20.71 -5.21
C GLN A 112 -13.32 20.03 -4.43
N PRO A 113 -12.96 20.54 -3.24
CA PRO A 113 -11.97 19.89 -2.40
C PRO A 113 -12.53 18.59 -1.81
N LEU A 114 -11.71 17.55 -1.85
CA LEU A 114 -11.83 16.35 -1.03
C LEU A 114 -10.73 16.43 0.03
N PRO A 115 -11.06 16.90 1.25
CA PRO A 115 -10.06 17.15 2.27
C PRO A 115 -9.39 15.85 2.71
N LEU A 116 -8.15 15.96 3.18
CA LEU A 116 -7.38 14.81 3.60
C LEU A 116 -8.04 14.05 4.77
N SER A 117 -8.69 14.77 5.69
CA SER A 117 -9.39 14.20 6.86
C SER A 117 -10.44 13.16 6.47
N ASP A 118 -11.12 13.35 5.34
CA ASP A 118 -12.15 12.44 4.83
C ASP A 118 -11.54 11.16 4.26
N ARG A 119 -10.23 11.17 3.99
CA ARG A 119 -9.49 10.08 3.37
C ARG A 119 -8.70 9.23 4.38
N LEU A 120 -8.77 9.57 5.66
CA LEU A 120 -8.06 8.85 6.72
C LEU A 120 -8.90 7.70 7.26
N THR A 121 -8.24 6.60 7.63
CA THR A 121 -8.87 5.49 8.33
C THR A 121 -7.98 5.00 9.48
N PRO A 122 -8.49 4.95 10.72
CA PRO A 122 -9.75 5.56 11.19
C PRO A 122 -9.85 7.08 10.88
N PRO A 123 -11.05 7.68 10.92
CA PRO A 123 -11.22 9.10 10.68
C PRO A 123 -10.35 9.96 11.60
N ALA A 124 -9.94 11.14 11.12
CA ALA A 124 -9.19 12.10 11.94
C ALA A 124 -9.94 12.39 13.25
N PHE A 125 -9.19 12.55 14.35
CA PHE A 125 -9.72 12.88 15.67
C PHE A 125 -10.68 11.84 16.27
N SER A 126 -10.61 10.59 15.81
CA SER A 126 -11.29 9.47 16.49
C SER A 126 -10.73 9.31 17.91
N GLU A 127 -11.63 9.14 18.89
CA GLU A 127 -11.24 9.07 20.30
C GLU A 127 -10.32 7.86 20.56
N GLY A 128 -9.14 8.12 21.10
CA GLY A 128 -8.17 7.10 21.50
C GLY A 128 -7.46 6.37 20.35
N VAL A 129 -7.68 6.75 19.08
CA VAL A 129 -7.09 6.04 17.94
C VAL A 129 -6.57 7.02 16.89
N ASP A 130 -5.27 6.96 16.61
CA ASP A 130 -4.67 7.70 15.50
C ASP A 130 -5.00 7.04 14.15
N PRO A 131 -5.13 7.84 13.07
CA PRO A 131 -5.31 7.31 11.73
C PRO A 131 -4.10 6.43 11.35
N GLN A 132 -4.36 5.33 10.65
CA GLN A 132 -3.31 4.37 10.25
C GLN A 132 -3.17 4.26 8.73
N PHE A 133 -4.23 4.57 8.00
CA PHE A 133 -4.29 4.49 6.55
C PHE A 133 -4.80 5.79 5.95
N VAL A 134 -4.38 6.04 4.72
CA VAL A 134 -4.97 7.03 3.81
C VAL A 134 -5.39 6.30 2.54
N TRP A 135 -6.51 6.71 1.95
CA TRP A 135 -6.90 6.21 0.64
C TRP A 135 -6.86 7.29 -0.43
N ASP A 136 -6.52 6.87 -1.63
CA ASP A 136 -6.50 7.66 -2.86
C ASP A 136 -7.28 6.93 -3.93
N PHE A 137 -7.61 7.64 -5.00
CA PHE A 137 -8.24 7.01 -6.14
C PHE A 137 -7.82 7.65 -7.46
N ALA A 138 -7.99 6.89 -8.53
CA ALA A 138 -8.05 7.40 -9.88
C ALA A 138 -9.39 6.99 -10.51
N ALA A 139 -9.80 7.68 -11.55
CA ALA A 139 -11.03 7.39 -12.26
C ALA A 139 -10.75 7.21 -13.75
N ARG A 140 -11.55 6.37 -14.41
CA ARG A 140 -11.57 6.27 -15.86
C ARG A 140 -12.97 6.00 -16.36
N ARG A 141 -13.17 6.28 -17.64
CA ARG A 141 -14.40 5.93 -18.36
C ARG A 141 -14.22 4.63 -19.12
N THR A 142 -15.14 3.69 -18.91
CA THR A 142 -15.20 2.42 -19.66
C THR A 142 -16.40 2.35 -20.60
N GLY A 143 -17.34 3.29 -20.50
CA GLY A 143 -18.44 3.45 -21.44
C GLY A 143 -19.17 4.79 -21.27
N PRO A 144 -20.20 5.09 -22.07
CA PRO A 144 -20.93 6.36 -22.02
C PRO A 144 -21.47 6.70 -20.62
N ASN A 145 -21.93 5.68 -19.88
CA ASN A 145 -22.51 5.82 -18.54
C ASN A 145 -21.81 4.94 -17.50
N GLN A 146 -20.59 4.48 -17.80
CA GLN A 146 -19.84 3.58 -16.93
C GLN A 146 -18.48 4.18 -16.59
N LEU A 147 -18.26 4.33 -15.29
CA LEU A 147 -17.00 4.77 -14.70
C LEU A 147 -16.38 3.60 -13.93
N GLU A 148 -15.06 3.60 -13.86
CA GLU A 148 -14.32 2.77 -12.93
C GLU A 148 -13.46 3.64 -12.04
N LEU A 149 -13.40 3.28 -10.76
CA LEU A 149 -12.60 3.94 -9.74
C LEU A 149 -11.54 2.94 -9.24
N ALA A 150 -10.27 3.23 -9.52
CA ALA A 150 -9.16 2.51 -8.91
C ALA A 150 -8.88 3.11 -7.54
N VAL A 151 -9.05 2.35 -6.47
CA VAL A 151 -8.84 2.81 -5.08
C VAL A 151 -7.58 2.17 -4.53
N PHE A 152 -6.68 2.99 -3.98
CA PHE A 152 -5.47 2.57 -3.29
C PHE A 152 -5.55 2.95 -1.83
N VAL A 153 -5.33 2.00 -0.93
CA VAL A 153 -5.18 2.23 0.51
C VAL A 153 -3.73 2.08 0.88
N ARG A 154 -3.17 3.11 1.49
CA ARG A 154 -1.76 3.19 1.88
C ARG A 154 -1.63 3.37 3.37
N ARG A 155 -0.63 2.73 3.95
CA ARG A 155 -0.29 2.93 5.35
C ARG A 155 0.32 4.32 5.51
N ILE A 156 -0.03 5.01 6.59
CA ILE A 156 0.57 6.30 6.94
C ILE A 156 2.03 6.09 7.34
N ASP A 157 2.88 7.00 6.88
CA ASP A 157 4.32 7.05 7.12
C ASP A 157 4.67 6.88 8.60
N THR A 158 5.27 5.74 8.93
CA THR A 158 5.56 5.37 10.32
C THR A 158 6.67 6.19 10.96
N GLY A 159 7.46 6.91 10.17
CA GLY A 159 8.50 7.83 10.63
C GLY A 159 8.01 9.26 10.85
N ILE A 160 6.70 9.53 10.76
CA ILE A 160 6.15 10.82 11.19
C ILE A 160 6.35 10.96 12.70
N THR A 161 7.33 11.79 13.07
CA THR A 161 7.58 12.15 14.46
C THR A 161 7.02 13.54 14.76
N LEU A 162 6.21 13.63 15.82
CA LEU A 162 5.65 14.89 16.28
C LEU A 162 6.54 15.45 17.40
N SER A 163 7.41 16.39 17.06
CA SER A 163 8.14 17.16 18.08
C SER A 163 7.13 18.07 18.78
N GLN A 164 6.71 17.69 19.99
CA GLN A 164 5.72 18.46 20.74
C GLN A 164 6.35 19.77 21.24
N PRO A 165 5.80 20.95 20.93
CA PRO A 165 6.15 22.15 21.66
C PRO A 165 5.74 21.98 23.12
N ARG A 166 6.52 22.53 24.05
CA ARG A 166 6.31 22.39 25.52
C ARG A 166 4.90 22.74 26.01
N GLN A 167 4.11 23.43 25.20
CA GLN A 167 2.81 23.98 25.58
C GLN A 167 1.60 23.24 24.96
N ARG A 168 1.79 22.37 23.94
CA ARG A 168 0.67 21.68 23.27
C ARG A 168 1.08 20.32 22.72
N ALA A 169 0.36 19.28 23.11
CA ALA A 169 0.53 17.94 22.54
C ALA A 169 -0.27 17.85 21.24
N TYR A 170 0.43 17.73 20.10
CA TYR A 170 -0.20 17.41 18.83
C TYR A 170 -0.35 15.90 18.68
N THR A 171 -1.51 15.47 18.21
CA THR A 171 -1.72 14.10 17.74
C THR A 171 -1.39 13.99 16.26
N LEU A 172 -1.29 12.77 15.74
CA LEU A 172 -1.06 12.56 14.30
C LEU A 172 -2.19 13.18 13.48
N SER A 173 -3.43 13.09 13.96
CA SER A 173 -4.59 13.73 13.33
C SER A 173 -4.40 15.24 13.14
N HIS A 174 -3.83 15.96 14.13
CA HIS A 174 -3.58 17.40 14.00
C HIS A 174 -2.55 17.70 12.90
N ALA A 175 -1.45 16.93 12.88
CA ALA A 175 -0.39 17.10 11.90
C ALA A 175 -0.85 16.82 10.47
N LEU A 176 -1.69 15.79 10.28
CA LEU A 176 -2.21 15.39 8.97
C LEU A 176 -3.36 16.28 8.50
N ALA A 177 -4.30 16.64 9.37
CA ALA A 177 -5.41 17.50 9.01
C ALA A 177 -5.00 18.98 8.85
N GLY A 178 -3.76 19.34 9.18
CA GLY A 178 -3.28 20.72 9.17
C GLY A 178 -4.05 21.64 10.12
N THR A 179 -4.78 21.06 11.09
CA THR A 179 -5.65 21.80 12.01
C THR A 179 -4.87 22.13 13.27
N ASP A 180 -4.86 23.41 13.65
CA ASP A 180 -4.22 23.90 14.87
C ASP A 180 -2.71 23.61 15.01
N VAL A 181 -2.03 23.32 13.90
CA VAL A 181 -0.59 23.08 13.85
C VAL A 181 0.11 24.17 13.05
N GLY A 182 1.30 24.58 13.49
CA GLY A 182 2.16 25.43 12.67
C GLY A 182 2.59 24.70 11.39
N ALA A 183 2.82 25.43 10.30
CA ALA A 183 3.18 24.85 9.00
C ALA A 183 4.41 23.92 9.03
N SER A 184 5.36 24.14 9.96
CA SER A 184 6.52 23.27 10.17
C SER A 184 6.19 21.91 10.80
N TYR A 185 5.01 21.77 11.42
CA TYR A 185 4.50 20.54 12.03
C TYR A 185 3.47 19.83 11.16
N ALA A 186 2.95 20.49 10.12
CA ALA A 186 2.09 19.86 9.13
C ALA A 186 2.84 18.72 8.42
N ARG A 187 2.15 17.61 8.20
CA ARG A 187 2.69 16.43 7.53
C ARG A 187 1.65 15.91 6.54
N VAL A 188 2.14 15.29 5.49
CA VAL A 188 1.30 14.45 4.63
C VAL A 188 1.34 13.01 5.13
N PRO A 189 0.27 12.22 4.95
CA PRO A 189 0.25 10.85 5.45
C PRO A 189 1.25 9.95 4.72
N VAL A 190 1.58 10.31 3.49
CA VAL A 190 2.48 9.56 2.60
C VAL A 190 3.35 10.57 1.86
N GLY A 191 4.61 10.66 2.27
CA GLY A 191 5.58 11.60 1.73
C GLY A 191 6.42 10.99 0.61
N GLU A 192 6.80 11.82 -0.36
CA GLU A 192 7.85 11.48 -1.34
C GLU A 192 8.85 12.62 -1.52
N ASP A 193 10.08 12.26 -1.89
CA ASP A 193 11.11 13.22 -2.30
C ASP A 193 10.95 13.63 -3.78
N ASN A 194 11.79 14.56 -4.24
CA ASN A 194 11.78 15.03 -5.62
C ASN A 194 12.14 13.95 -6.66
N SER A 195 12.67 12.79 -6.22
CA SER A 195 12.97 11.63 -7.07
C SER A 195 11.82 10.61 -7.10
N GLY A 196 10.71 10.89 -6.41
CA GLY A 196 9.58 9.98 -6.25
C GLY A 196 9.86 8.83 -5.28
N ARG A 197 10.86 8.94 -4.41
CA ARG A 197 11.10 7.94 -3.34
C ARG A 197 10.21 8.24 -2.14
N PRO A 198 9.56 7.23 -1.55
CA PRO A 198 8.91 7.40 -0.26
C PRO A 198 9.89 7.89 0.80
N THR A 199 9.51 8.93 1.54
CA THR A 199 10.33 9.46 2.65
C THR A 199 10.02 8.83 3.99
N LEU A 200 8.85 8.18 4.11
CA LEU A 200 8.38 7.51 5.30
C LEU A 200 8.24 8.43 6.52
N ASN A 201 8.24 9.75 6.33
CA ASN A 201 8.18 10.75 7.39
C ASN A 201 7.19 11.90 7.11
N GLY A 202 6.39 11.78 6.05
CA GLY A 202 5.37 12.76 5.69
C GLY A 202 5.92 14.10 5.17
N THR A 203 7.13 14.12 4.59
CA THR A 203 7.78 15.31 4.01
C THR A 203 8.52 14.96 2.70
N PRO A 204 8.95 15.93 1.87
CA PRO A 204 8.49 17.32 1.81
C PRO A 204 7.11 17.48 1.17
N GLN A 205 6.65 16.51 0.39
CA GLN A 205 5.40 16.63 -0.37
C GLN A 205 4.59 15.33 -0.39
N TYR A 206 3.30 15.47 -0.67
CA TYR A 206 2.35 14.37 -0.83
C TYR A 206 2.75 13.46 -2.00
N SER A 207 2.76 12.16 -1.74
CA SER A 207 3.00 11.15 -2.77
C SER A 207 1.72 10.84 -3.54
N SER A 208 1.58 11.34 -4.77
CA SER A 208 0.42 11.05 -5.64
C SER A 208 0.49 9.67 -6.32
N LEU A 209 -0.64 9.20 -6.85
CA LEU A 209 -0.65 8.07 -7.77
C LEU A 209 0.13 8.43 -9.06
N ARG A 210 0.62 7.41 -9.77
CA ARG A 210 1.34 7.55 -11.04
C ARG A 210 0.73 6.64 -12.08
N VAL A 211 0.45 7.18 -13.25
CA VAL A 211 0.16 6.41 -14.47
C VAL A 211 1.50 6.22 -15.19
N LEU A 212 1.83 4.98 -15.52
CA LEU A 212 3.12 4.60 -16.05
C LEU A 212 2.94 3.68 -17.25
N ASP A 213 3.65 3.98 -18.33
CA ASP A 213 3.72 3.09 -19.48
C ASP A 213 4.57 1.85 -19.15
N VAL A 214 4.05 0.69 -19.54
CA VAL A 214 4.74 -0.59 -19.37
C VAL A 214 4.71 -1.41 -20.65
N GLU A 215 5.75 -2.21 -20.83
CA GLU A 215 5.86 -3.20 -21.90
C GLU A 215 5.77 -4.60 -21.26
N PRO A 216 4.77 -5.43 -21.61
CA PRO A 216 4.75 -6.81 -21.16
C PRO A 216 5.81 -7.62 -21.91
N LEU A 217 6.51 -8.48 -21.17
CA LEU A 217 7.53 -9.40 -21.66
C LEU A 217 7.15 -10.83 -21.25
N ASP A 218 7.70 -11.82 -21.94
CA ASP A 218 7.50 -13.25 -21.66
C ASP A 218 6.03 -13.63 -21.44
N GLN A 219 5.19 -13.34 -22.43
CA GLN A 219 3.75 -13.63 -22.35
C GLN A 219 3.07 -12.97 -21.14
N GLY A 220 3.52 -11.78 -20.73
CA GLY A 220 2.89 -11.00 -19.67
C GLY A 220 3.30 -11.38 -18.24
N VAL A 221 4.23 -12.32 -18.07
CA VAL A 221 4.79 -12.66 -16.75
C VAL A 221 5.65 -11.52 -16.19
N ARG A 222 6.28 -10.76 -17.08
CA ARG A 222 7.15 -9.64 -16.74
C ARG A 222 6.59 -8.34 -17.29
N LEU A 223 6.76 -7.24 -16.54
CA LEU A 223 6.50 -5.89 -17.03
C LEU A 223 7.79 -5.09 -16.98
N ARG A 224 8.10 -4.36 -18.05
CA ARG A 224 9.17 -3.37 -18.12
C ARG A 224 8.58 -1.98 -18.05
N PHE A 225 9.02 -1.16 -17.10
CA PHE A 225 8.64 0.26 -17.02
C PHE A 225 9.37 1.10 -18.07
N ALA A 226 8.72 2.16 -18.56
CA ALA A 226 9.31 3.10 -19.51
C ALA A 226 10.63 3.72 -18.99
N LYS A 227 11.58 3.96 -19.91
CA LYS A 227 12.95 4.43 -19.60
C LYS A 227 13.01 5.77 -18.85
N ASN A 228 11.99 6.61 -19.00
CA ASN A 228 11.87 7.90 -18.32
C ASN A 228 11.31 7.81 -16.89
N THR A 229 10.98 6.61 -16.40
CA THR A 229 10.52 6.42 -15.02
C THR A 229 11.61 6.86 -14.05
N PRO A 230 11.33 7.80 -13.12
CA PRO A 230 12.32 8.25 -12.14
C PRO A 230 12.92 7.08 -11.37
N ALA A 231 14.25 7.05 -11.20
CA ALA A 231 14.94 5.92 -10.56
C ALA A 231 14.45 5.66 -9.13
N GLY A 232 14.04 6.71 -8.42
CA GLY A 232 13.45 6.60 -7.09
C GLY A 232 12.11 5.88 -7.09
N LEU A 233 11.22 6.30 -7.98
CA LEU A 233 9.94 5.65 -8.22
C LEU A 233 10.12 4.19 -8.68
N LEU A 234 11.03 3.94 -9.63
CA LEU A 234 11.30 2.60 -10.15
C LEU A 234 11.76 1.63 -9.04
N ALA A 235 12.61 2.09 -8.13
CA ALA A 235 13.06 1.28 -7.00
C ALA A 235 11.89 0.90 -6.06
N ALA A 236 10.92 1.80 -5.90
CA ALA A 236 9.70 1.56 -5.15
C ALA A 236 8.77 0.55 -5.85
N LEU A 237 8.54 0.72 -7.15
CA LEU A 237 7.64 -0.14 -7.93
C LEU A 237 8.11 -1.59 -8.05
N ARG A 238 9.42 -1.83 -7.89
CA ARG A 238 10.02 -3.17 -7.96
C ARG A 238 9.93 -3.98 -6.66
N GLN A 239 9.33 -3.42 -5.62
CA GLN A 239 9.23 -4.10 -4.33
C GLN A 239 8.18 -5.23 -4.36
N PRO A 240 8.50 -6.42 -3.82
CA PRO A 240 7.51 -7.48 -3.66
C PRO A 240 6.28 -7.02 -2.89
N GLY A 241 5.09 -7.42 -3.35
CA GLY A 241 3.80 -7.02 -2.78
C GLY A 241 3.24 -5.71 -3.32
N GLN A 242 4.01 -4.94 -4.11
CA GLN A 242 3.52 -3.75 -4.81
C GLN A 242 2.29 -4.12 -5.65
N LYS A 243 1.26 -3.27 -5.62
CA LYS A 243 0.04 -3.42 -6.43
C LYS A 243 0.08 -2.48 -7.62
N LEU A 244 -0.33 -2.99 -8.77
CA LEU A 244 -0.43 -2.27 -10.04
C LEU A 244 -1.85 -2.47 -10.57
N ILE A 245 -2.48 -1.42 -11.09
CA ILE A 245 -3.79 -1.53 -11.74
C ILE A 245 -3.63 -1.10 -13.19
N ASP A 246 -3.84 -2.00 -14.16
CA ASP A 246 -3.68 -1.61 -15.56
C ASP A 246 -4.88 -0.81 -16.11
N ASN A 247 -4.73 -0.28 -17.31
CA ASN A 247 -5.79 0.35 -18.09
C ASN A 247 -6.77 -0.68 -18.71
N THR A 248 -6.89 -1.88 -18.16
CA THR A 248 -8.02 -2.80 -18.39
C THR A 248 -8.82 -3.05 -17.11
N GLY A 249 -8.31 -2.59 -15.96
CA GLY A 249 -8.94 -2.68 -14.65
C GLY A 249 -8.46 -3.88 -13.84
N GLU A 250 -7.47 -4.62 -14.34
CA GLU A 250 -6.89 -5.77 -13.67
C GLU A 250 -5.87 -5.34 -12.62
N VAL A 251 -5.87 -6.04 -11.49
CA VAL A 251 -4.99 -5.74 -10.35
C VAL A 251 -3.89 -6.78 -10.26
N TYR A 252 -2.65 -6.36 -10.48
CA TYR A 252 -1.48 -7.22 -10.38
C TYR A 252 -0.73 -7.01 -9.07
N THR A 253 -0.02 -8.04 -8.65
CA THR A 253 0.93 -7.99 -7.53
C THR A 253 2.32 -8.29 -8.04
N VAL A 254 3.30 -7.45 -7.68
CA VAL A 254 4.70 -7.69 -7.98
C VAL A 254 5.21 -8.83 -7.09
N ALA A 255 5.60 -9.94 -7.69
CA ALA A 255 6.21 -11.06 -6.98
C ALA A 255 7.66 -10.73 -6.59
N LYS A 256 8.41 -10.18 -7.54
CA LYS A 256 9.80 -9.74 -7.33
C LYS A 256 10.25 -8.74 -8.41
N ALA A 257 11.37 -8.10 -8.15
CA ALA A 257 12.11 -7.37 -9.17
C ALA A 257 12.61 -8.34 -10.28
N ASP A 258 12.62 -7.90 -11.53
CA ASP A 258 13.24 -8.68 -12.61
C ASP A 258 14.77 -8.63 -12.48
N ASP A 259 15.40 -9.80 -12.44
CA ASP A 259 16.85 -9.97 -12.31
C ASP A 259 17.57 -9.71 -13.64
N ILE A 260 16.86 -9.84 -14.77
CA ILE A 260 17.36 -9.63 -16.13
C ILE A 260 17.27 -8.15 -16.51
N ASP A 261 16.14 -7.52 -16.20
CA ASP A 261 15.87 -6.13 -16.52
C ASP A 261 15.76 -5.27 -15.26
N ARG A 262 16.67 -4.30 -15.09
CA ARG A 262 16.65 -3.38 -13.95
C ARG A 262 15.42 -2.47 -13.93
N SER A 263 14.73 -2.33 -15.05
CA SER A 263 13.46 -1.62 -15.18
C SER A 263 12.24 -2.54 -15.13
N GLY A 264 12.46 -3.84 -14.89
CA GLY A 264 11.40 -4.84 -14.91
C GLY A 264 10.95 -5.33 -13.53
N VAL A 265 9.76 -5.91 -13.53
CA VAL A 265 9.17 -6.69 -12.44
C VAL A 265 8.62 -8.01 -12.97
N VAL A 266 8.57 -9.01 -12.09
CA VAL A 266 7.85 -10.26 -12.29
C VAL A 266 6.53 -10.18 -11.53
N LEU A 267 5.42 -10.48 -12.20
CA LEU A 267 4.09 -10.49 -11.59
C LEU A 267 3.79 -11.85 -10.95
N GLU A 268 2.98 -11.86 -9.90
CA GLU A 268 2.42 -13.10 -9.35
C GLU A 268 1.45 -13.77 -10.32
N GLN A 269 0.78 -12.97 -11.17
CA GLN A 269 -0.19 -13.38 -12.15
C GLN A 269 0.17 -12.73 -13.49
N PRO A 270 0.25 -13.49 -14.59
CA PRO A 270 0.58 -12.91 -15.89
C PRO A 270 -0.53 -11.98 -16.40
N VAL A 271 -0.15 -11.02 -17.24
CA VAL A 271 -1.11 -10.20 -18.00
C VAL A 271 -2.02 -11.12 -18.85
N PRO A 272 -3.35 -10.92 -18.85
CA PRO A 272 -4.26 -11.75 -19.63
C PRO A 272 -3.90 -11.81 -21.12
N PRO A 273 -4.01 -12.99 -21.78
CA PRO A 273 -3.60 -13.13 -23.18
C PRO A 273 -4.35 -12.22 -24.15
N ASP A 274 -5.61 -11.87 -23.89
CA ASP A 274 -6.39 -10.96 -24.72
C ASP A 274 -5.85 -9.52 -24.69
N VAL A 275 -5.29 -9.09 -23.54
CA VAL A 275 -4.60 -7.80 -23.43
C VAL A 275 -3.32 -7.81 -24.26
N ILE A 276 -2.55 -8.91 -24.19
CA ILE A 276 -1.35 -9.07 -25.03
C ILE A 276 -1.70 -9.02 -26.51
N LEU A 277 -2.76 -9.71 -26.93
CA LEU A 277 -3.23 -9.68 -28.32
C LEU A 277 -3.66 -8.28 -28.77
N ARG A 278 -4.27 -7.46 -27.90
CA ARG A 278 -4.58 -6.06 -28.20
C ARG A 278 -3.32 -5.23 -28.40
N ILE A 279 -2.27 -5.46 -27.61
CA ILE A 279 -0.98 -4.75 -27.73
C ILE A 279 -0.36 -5.08 -29.09
N GLU A 280 -0.28 -6.36 -29.44
CA GLU A 280 0.34 -6.83 -30.67
C GLU A 280 -0.45 -6.45 -31.93
N ARG A 281 -1.78 -6.57 -31.90
CA ARG A 281 -2.64 -6.37 -33.07
C ARG A 281 -3.07 -4.92 -33.27
N ASP A 282 -3.45 -4.25 -32.18
CA ASP A 282 -4.14 -2.96 -32.23
C ASP A 282 -3.22 -1.80 -31.81
N GLY A 283 -1.96 -2.10 -31.47
CA GLY A 283 -1.03 -1.10 -30.92
C GLY A 283 -1.49 -0.56 -29.56
N PHE A 284 -2.26 -1.35 -28.82
CA PHE A 284 -2.73 -0.96 -27.49
C PHE A 284 -1.53 -0.65 -26.58
N GLN A 285 -1.56 0.50 -25.94
CA GLN A 285 -0.52 0.92 -25.01
C GLN A 285 -0.95 0.50 -23.61
N LEU A 286 -0.24 -0.48 -23.04
CA LEU A 286 -0.47 -0.89 -21.66
C LEU A 286 0.10 0.15 -20.71
N SER A 287 -0.76 0.70 -19.85
CA SER A 287 -0.34 1.57 -18.76
C SER A 287 -0.84 1.03 -17.44
N VAL A 288 -0.08 1.27 -16.38
CA VAL A 288 -0.43 0.87 -15.02
C VAL A 288 -0.47 2.07 -14.10
N LEU A 289 -1.46 2.06 -13.21
CA LEU A 289 -1.59 2.95 -12.09
C LEU A 289 -0.89 2.33 -10.88
N ALA A 290 -0.06 3.12 -10.21
CA ALA A 290 0.71 2.66 -9.06
C ALA A 290 0.98 3.77 -8.04
N THR A 291 1.44 3.36 -6.87
CA THR A 291 1.87 4.23 -5.76
C THR A 291 3.36 4.03 -5.49
N PRO A 292 4.10 5.07 -5.08
CA PRO A 292 5.51 4.89 -4.66
C PRO A 292 5.69 4.05 -3.40
N GLN A 293 4.65 3.88 -2.59
CA GLN A 293 4.64 3.00 -1.42
C GLN A 293 3.85 1.75 -1.73
N ILE A 294 4.23 0.60 -1.15
CA ILE A 294 3.43 -0.62 -1.23
C ILE A 294 2.07 -0.35 -0.58
N PRO A 295 0.96 -0.40 -1.34
CA PRO A 295 -0.35 -0.18 -0.77
C PRO A 295 -0.77 -1.39 0.07
N ALA A 296 -1.48 -1.14 1.16
CA ALA A 296 -2.06 -2.20 1.99
C ALA A 296 -3.20 -2.92 1.26
N ALA A 297 -3.93 -2.20 0.40
CA ALA A 297 -4.94 -2.76 -0.50
C ALA A 297 -5.08 -1.91 -1.77
N ALA A 298 -5.49 -2.54 -2.86
CA ALA A 298 -5.86 -1.86 -4.11
C ALA A 298 -7.03 -2.62 -4.75
N ALA A 299 -7.99 -1.92 -5.34
CA ALA A 299 -9.09 -2.52 -6.10
C ALA A 299 -9.67 -1.57 -7.15
N VAL A 300 -10.48 -2.13 -8.04
CA VAL A 300 -11.27 -1.38 -9.02
C VAL A 300 -12.76 -1.52 -8.69
N LEU A 301 -13.43 -0.39 -8.52
CA LEU A 301 -14.87 -0.28 -8.31
C LEU A 301 -15.55 0.15 -9.60
N LYS A 302 -16.53 -0.61 -10.07
CA LYS A 302 -17.35 -0.25 -11.22
C LYS A 302 -18.55 0.56 -10.76
N VAL A 303 -18.79 1.72 -11.40
CA VAL A 303 -19.92 2.60 -11.11
C VAL A 303 -20.70 2.87 -12.38
N SER A 304 -21.96 2.43 -12.41
CA SER A 304 -22.93 2.72 -13.46
C SER A 304 -23.83 3.87 -13.05
N GLN A 305 -24.07 4.81 -13.96
CA GLN A 305 -25.08 5.87 -13.79
C GLN A 305 -26.51 5.36 -13.96
#